data_AF-A0A9E3BPU4-F1
#
_entry.id   AF-A0A9E3BPU4-F1
#
_cell.length_a   1.000
_cell.length_b   1.000
_cell.length_c   1.000
_cell.angle_alpha   90.00
_cell.angle_beta   90.00
_cell.angle_gamma   90.00
#
_symmetry.space_group_name_H-M   'P 1'
#
loop_
_entity.id
_entity.type
_entity.pdbx_description
1 polymer ?
#
loop_
_entity_poly.entity_id
_entity_poly.type
_entity_poly.pdbx_seq_one_letter_code
_entity_poly.pdbx_strand_id
1 'polypeptide(L)'
;MSPFVQARQLNPEAGSHPVSGDPREVRAALRADERSRREFPYYEARYGARGARFGASDGAWIATLAEHGQEGVDRQVLWLGEVLSCRGMPRWLLEHHLELLHDELVEALPERREGYAKLLGAAGLLRSQRHARLGEDDFLALARGFEDEVGPEWSRRLRGMGGILVAAVVDEKLGIDRAVPVLREWAADPSRFPPTWIAAVGRTLHAARARVGVTPPGEAGPTRPGFPR
;
A
#
# COMPACT_ATOMS: atom_id res chain seq x y z
N MET A 1 28.30 -0.97 -20.23
CA MET A 1 27.68 -1.95 -19.30
C MET A 1 26.20 -1.63 -19.21
N SER A 2 25.32 -2.65 -19.16
CA SER A 2 23.89 -2.42 -18.94
C SER A 2 23.68 -1.64 -17.63
N PRO A 3 22.91 -0.54 -17.60
CA PRO A 3 22.60 0.19 -16.37
C PRO A 3 21.65 -0.60 -15.45
N PHE A 4 21.17 -1.76 -15.88
CA PHE A 4 20.26 -2.63 -15.14
C PHE A 4 20.90 -3.98 -14.80
N VAL A 5 20.53 -4.50 -13.65
CA VAL A 5 20.82 -5.87 -13.18
C VAL A 5 19.51 -6.64 -12.96
N GLN A 6 19.58 -7.95 -12.68
CA GLN A 6 18.37 -8.74 -12.43
C GLN A 6 17.99 -8.68 -10.95
N ALA A 7 16.69 -8.54 -10.63
CA ALA A 7 16.22 -8.47 -9.24
C ALA A 7 16.70 -9.64 -8.37
N ARG A 8 16.81 -10.84 -8.95
CA ARG A 8 17.38 -12.02 -8.26
C ARG A 8 18.81 -11.84 -7.72
N GLN A 9 19.57 -10.88 -8.25
CA GLN A 9 20.90 -10.54 -7.75
C GLN A 9 20.84 -9.72 -6.45
N LEU A 10 19.74 -9.02 -6.18
CA LEU A 10 19.49 -8.31 -4.93
C LEU A 10 18.72 -9.19 -3.93
N ASN A 11 17.76 -9.97 -4.42
CA ASN A 11 16.95 -10.89 -3.62
C ASN A 11 16.78 -12.21 -4.38
N PRO A 12 17.42 -13.32 -3.96
CA PRO A 12 17.34 -14.60 -4.67
C PRO A 12 15.91 -15.16 -4.82
N GLU A 13 14.95 -14.71 -4.01
CA GLU A 13 13.52 -15.06 -4.12
C GLU A 13 12.73 -14.17 -5.08
N ALA A 14 13.34 -13.10 -5.61
CA ALA A 14 12.73 -12.23 -6.61
C ALA A 14 12.82 -12.82 -8.02
N GLY A 15 12.01 -12.28 -8.93
CA GLY A 15 12.02 -12.66 -10.34
C GLY A 15 13.25 -12.14 -11.12
N SER A 16 13.21 -12.29 -12.44
CA SER A 16 14.28 -11.84 -13.34
C SER A 16 14.04 -10.44 -13.92
N HIS A 17 13.14 -9.64 -13.33
CA HIS A 17 12.85 -8.29 -13.81
C HIS A 17 14.06 -7.37 -13.64
N PRO A 18 14.22 -6.34 -14.51
CA PRO A 18 15.33 -5.41 -14.42
C PRO A 18 15.20 -4.53 -13.17
N VAL A 19 16.30 -4.33 -12.45
CA VAL A 19 16.43 -3.37 -11.34
C VAL A 19 17.64 -2.48 -11.60
N SER A 20 17.73 -1.34 -10.91
CA SER A 20 18.89 -0.46 -11.08
C SER A 20 20.21 -1.17 -10.76
N GLY A 21 21.19 -1.01 -11.65
CA GLY A 21 22.57 -1.41 -11.43
C GLY A 21 23.41 -0.32 -10.75
N ASP A 22 22.88 0.90 -10.53
CA ASP A 22 23.59 1.94 -9.79
C ASP A 22 23.50 1.66 -8.28
N PRO A 23 24.61 1.38 -7.60
CA PRO A 23 24.60 1.06 -6.17
C PRO A 23 24.11 2.24 -5.31
N ARG A 24 24.09 3.48 -5.82
CA ARG A 24 23.51 4.64 -5.12
C ARG A 24 21.99 4.57 -5.09
N GLU A 25 21.35 4.20 -6.21
CA GLU A 25 19.89 4.00 -6.27
C GLU A 25 19.46 2.82 -5.40
N VAL A 26 20.20 1.71 -5.44
CA VAL A 26 19.92 0.55 -4.59
C VAL A 26 19.99 0.92 -3.11
N ARG A 27 21.01 1.69 -2.69
CA ARG A 27 21.11 2.18 -1.31
C ARG A 27 19.99 3.15 -0.94
N ALA A 28 19.57 4.02 -1.86
CA ALA A 28 18.44 4.91 -1.65
C ALA A 28 17.12 4.13 -1.46
N ALA A 29 16.86 3.13 -2.30
CA ALA A 29 15.71 2.24 -2.16
C ALA A 29 15.69 1.52 -0.81
N LEU A 30 16.83 1.03 -0.33
CA LEU A 30 16.96 0.41 0.99
C LEU A 30 16.65 1.38 2.13
N ARG A 31 17.08 2.65 2.04
CA ARG A 31 16.77 3.67 3.05
C ARG A 31 15.29 4.05 3.04
N ALA A 32 14.67 4.15 1.86
CA ALA A 32 13.24 4.40 1.71
C ALA A 32 12.39 3.28 2.29
N ASP A 33 12.77 2.01 2.05
CA ASP A 33 12.12 0.85 2.67
C ASP A 33 12.25 0.87 4.21
N GLU A 34 13.45 1.12 4.73
CA GLU A 34 13.67 1.23 6.18
C GLU A 34 12.84 2.36 6.81
N ARG A 35 12.76 3.53 6.15
CA ARG A 35 11.89 4.63 6.59
C ARG A 35 10.42 4.20 6.60
N SER A 36 9.94 3.56 5.54
CA SER A 36 8.56 3.06 5.45
C SER A 36 8.24 2.03 6.54
N ARG A 37 9.16 1.09 6.83
CA ARG A 37 9.00 0.09 7.90
C ARG A 37 8.99 0.69 9.30
N ARG A 38 9.80 1.72 9.55
CA ARG A 38 9.72 2.50 10.81
C ARG A 38 8.40 3.25 10.93
N GLU A 39 7.86 3.68 9.79
CA GLU A 39 6.58 4.38 9.76
C GLU A 39 5.40 3.45 10.06
N PHE A 40 5.44 2.25 9.46
CA PHE A 40 4.37 1.25 9.55
C PHE A 40 4.91 -0.07 10.11
N PRO A 41 4.86 -0.26 11.45
CA PRO A 41 5.22 -1.54 12.08
C PRO A 41 4.45 -2.76 11.55
N TYR A 42 3.32 -2.48 10.89
CA TYR A 42 2.54 -3.43 10.12
C TYR A 42 3.38 -4.32 9.17
N TYR A 43 4.37 -3.76 8.48
CA TYR A 43 5.18 -4.53 7.54
C TYR A 43 5.90 -5.69 8.22
N GLU A 44 6.57 -5.40 9.34
CA GLU A 44 7.30 -6.41 10.10
C GLU A 44 6.32 -7.42 10.73
N ALA A 45 5.24 -6.92 11.34
CA ALA A 45 4.26 -7.77 12.00
C ALA A 45 3.57 -8.77 11.05
N ARG A 46 3.38 -8.39 9.78
CA ARG A 46 2.69 -9.22 8.80
C ARG A 46 3.62 -10.06 7.92
N TYR A 47 4.71 -9.47 7.42
CA TYR A 47 5.55 -10.07 6.39
C TYR A 47 6.94 -10.47 6.89
N GLY A 48 7.36 -9.95 8.06
CA GLY A 48 8.65 -10.19 8.69
C GLY A 48 9.85 -9.96 7.76
N ALA A 49 10.96 -10.62 8.07
CA ALA A 49 12.20 -10.54 7.32
C ALA A 49 12.06 -10.89 5.82
N ARG A 50 11.08 -11.73 5.45
CA ARG A 50 10.82 -12.06 4.05
C ARG A 50 10.28 -10.85 3.30
N GLY A 51 9.33 -10.12 3.88
CA GLY A 51 8.78 -8.89 3.30
C GLY A 51 9.84 -7.82 3.06
N ALA A 52 10.77 -7.64 4.00
CA ALA A 52 11.86 -6.68 3.87
C ALA A 52 12.74 -6.92 2.64
N ARG A 53 13.00 -8.19 2.28
CA ARG A 53 13.77 -8.52 1.06
C ARG A 53 13.05 -8.13 -0.23
N PHE A 54 11.71 -8.21 -0.26
CA PHE A 54 10.92 -7.79 -1.41
C PHE A 54 10.83 -6.26 -1.51
N GLY A 55 10.71 -5.55 -0.40
CA GLY A 55 10.73 -4.07 -0.40
C GLY A 55 12.01 -3.50 -1.03
N ALA A 56 13.17 -4.10 -0.73
CA ALA A 56 14.43 -3.73 -1.34
C ALA A 56 14.46 -3.94 -2.87
N SER A 57 13.99 -5.08 -3.36
CA SER A 57 13.98 -5.38 -4.80
C SER A 57 12.95 -4.52 -5.55
N ASP A 58 11.78 -4.32 -4.96
CA ASP A 58 10.70 -3.53 -5.57
C ASP A 58 11.09 -2.06 -5.62
N GLY A 59 11.71 -1.50 -4.57
CA GLY A 59 12.23 -0.13 -4.60
C GLY A 59 13.33 0.08 -5.66
N ALA A 60 14.24 -0.90 -5.80
CA ALA A 60 15.29 -0.85 -6.83
C ALA A 60 14.73 -1.01 -8.26
N TRP A 61 13.61 -1.73 -8.42
CA TRP A 61 12.84 -1.77 -9.67
C TRP A 61 12.14 -0.44 -9.94
N ILE A 62 11.44 0.14 -8.95
CA ILE A 62 10.72 1.41 -9.08
C ILE A 62 11.67 2.54 -9.49
N ALA A 63 12.90 2.56 -8.98
CA ALA A 63 13.92 3.53 -9.40
C ALA A 63 14.18 3.50 -10.92
N THR A 64 14.06 2.34 -11.58
CA THR A 64 14.22 2.21 -13.04
C THR A 64 13.07 2.85 -13.82
N LEU A 65 11.92 3.09 -13.19
CA LEU A 65 10.78 3.73 -13.83
C LEU A 65 11.07 5.18 -14.19
N ALA A 66 12.07 5.82 -13.56
CA ALA A 66 12.51 7.18 -13.90
C ALA A 66 12.91 7.34 -15.37
N GLU A 67 13.34 6.26 -16.03
CA GLU A 67 13.71 6.22 -17.45
C GLU A 67 12.51 6.18 -18.40
N HIS A 68 11.29 5.99 -17.88
CA HIS A 68 10.06 5.94 -18.68
C HIS A 68 9.36 7.30 -18.70
N GLY A 69 8.47 7.50 -19.68
CA GLY A 69 7.53 8.62 -19.66
C GLY A 69 6.46 8.45 -18.56
N GLN A 70 5.82 9.54 -18.14
CA GLN A 70 4.86 9.55 -17.00
C GLN A 70 3.76 8.49 -17.14
N GLU A 71 3.12 8.37 -18.31
CA GLU A 71 2.08 7.37 -18.55
C GLU A 71 2.56 5.93 -18.35
N GLY A 72 3.84 5.66 -18.66
CA GLY A 72 4.49 4.38 -18.42
C GLY A 72 4.66 4.12 -16.92
N VAL A 73 5.15 5.13 -16.18
CA VAL A 73 5.29 5.06 -14.72
C VAL A 73 3.95 4.81 -14.05
N ASP A 74 2.93 5.58 -14.42
CA ASP A 74 1.58 5.49 -13.85
C ASP A 74 0.99 4.09 -14.05
N ARG A 75 1.12 3.51 -15.25
CA ARG A 75 0.64 2.16 -15.54
C ARG A 75 1.34 1.09 -14.69
N GLN A 76 2.66 1.19 -14.52
CA GLN A 76 3.44 0.25 -13.71
C GLN A 76 3.11 0.38 -12.22
N VAL A 77 2.95 1.61 -11.73
CA VAL A 77 2.58 1.88 -10.33
C VAL A 77 1.16 1.43 -10.02
N LEU A 78 0.20 1.65 -10.92
CA LEU A 78 -1.18 1.17 -10.76
C LEU A 78 -1.22 -0.36 -10.71
N TRP A 79 -0.52 -1.03 -11.63
CA TRP A 79 -0.40 -2.49 -11.63
C TRP A 79 0.24 -3.01 -10.34
N LEU A 80 1.36 -2.41 -9.91
CA LEU A 80 2.01 -2.81 -8.66
C LEU A 80 1.06 -2.61 -7.48
N GLY A 81 0.35 -1.48 -7.44
CA GLY A 81 -0.64 -1.18 -6.41
C GLY A 81 -1.73 -2.24 -6.31
N GLU A 82 -2.29 -2.68 -7.44
CA GLU A 82 -3.28 -3.77 -7.47
C GLU A 82 -2.71 -5.09 -6.93
N VAL A 83 -1.51 -5.46 -7.40
CA VAL A 83 -0.80 -6.67 -6.98
C VAL A 83 -0.52 -6.67 -5.47
N LEU A 84 -0.09 -5.54 -4.92
CA LEU A 84 0.21 -5.36 -3.50
C LEU A 84 -1.08 -5.36 -2.65
N SER A 85 -2.13 -4.66 -3.09
CA SER A 85 -3.42 -4.64 -2.38
C SER A 85 -4.05 -6.03 -2.32
N CYS A 86 -3.93 -6.85 -3.37
CA CYS A 86 -4.38 -8.25 -3.35
C CYS A 86 -3.64 -9.12 -2.31
N ARG A 87 -2.49 -8.66 -1.80
CA ARG A 87 -1.67 -9.28 -0.74
C ARG A 87 -1.81 -8.57 0.60
N GLY A 88 -2.76 -7.65 0.70
CA GLY A 88 -3.06 -6.89 1.91
C GLY A 88 -2.13 -5.70 2.16
N MET A 89 -1.42 -5.18 1.16
CA MET A 89 -0.72 -3.90 1.25
C MET A 89 -1.49 -2.84 0.46
N PRO A 90 -2.36 -2.04 1.11
CA PRO A 90 -3.19 -1.08 0.39
C PRO A 90 -2.35 -0.07 -0.40
N ARG A 91 -2.90 0.46 -1.49
CA ARG A 91 -2.17 1.38 -2.39
C ARG A 91 -1.72 2.67 -1.70
N TRP A 92 -2.34 3.03 -0.57
CA TRP A 92 -1.88 4.13 0.28
C TRP A 92 -0.46 3.92 0.82
N LEU A 93 -0.06 2.68 1.10
CA LEU A 93 1.31 2.37 1.51
C LEU A 93 2.30 2.55 0.35
N LEU A 94 1.89 2.24 -0.89
CA LEU A 94 2.69 2.47 -2.09
C LEU A 94 2.79 3.97 -2.41
N GLU A 95 1.68 4.72 -2.30
CA GLU A 95 1.64 6.19 -2.39
C GLU A 95 2.72 6.79 -1.48
N HIS A 96 2.73 6.41 -0.20
CA HIS A 96 3.69 6.89 0.77
C HIS A 96 5.13 6.46 0.46
N HIS A 97 5.34 5.21 0.06
CA HIS A 97 6.67 4.71 -0.28
C HIS A 97 7.28 5.42 -1.48
N LEU A 98 6.48 5.80 -2.48
CA LEU A 98 6.96 6.55 -3.66
C LEU A 98 7.51 7.92 -3.28
N GLU A 99 6.91 8.59 -2.29
CA GLU A 99 7.39 9.88 -1.77
C GLU A 99 8.71 9.72 -1.03
N LEU A 100 8.79 8.73 -0.13
CA LEU A 100 10.03 8.40 0.58
C LEU A 100 11.16 8.01 -0.40
N LEU A 101 10.84 7.22 -1.42
CA LEU A 101 11.79 6.78 -2.42
C LEU A 101 12.30 7.96 -3.25
N HIS A 102 11.42 8.87 -3.66
CA HIS A 102 11.81 10.10 -4.34
C HIS A 102 12.82 10.90 -3.50
N ASP A 103 12.53 11.15 -2.21
CA ASP A 103 13.41 11.91 -1.33
C ASP A 103 14.81 11.28 -1.26
N GLU A 104 14.88 9.96 -1.03
CA GLU A 104 16.13 9.23 -0.90
C GLU A 104 16.93 9.17 -2.20
N LEU A 105 16.25 9.08 -3.35
CA LEU A 105 16.87 9.09 -4.68
C LEU A 105 17.42 10.47 -5.01
N VAL A 106 16.66 11.54 -4.74
CA VAL A 106 17.11 12.92 -4.98
C VAL A 106 18.27 13.29 -4.07
N GLU A 107 18.28 12.81 -2.82
CA GLU A 107 19.41 13.01 -1.92
C GLU A 107 20.68 12.28 -2.42
N ALA A 108 20.54 11.04 -2.91
CA ALA A 108 21.65 10.25 -3.40
C ALA A 108 22.17 10.70 -4.78
N LEU A 109 21.28 11.23 -5.62
CA LEU A 109 21.50 11.56 -7.03
C LEU A 109 20.76 12.85 -7.43
N PRO A 110 21.20 14.03 -6.92
CA PRO A 110 20.53 15.30 -7.19
C PRO A 110 20.42 15.62 -8.68
N GLU A 111 21.39 15.20 -9.49
CA GLU A 111 21.44 15.40 -10.93
C GLU A 111 20.33 14.68 -11.70
N ARG A 112 19.67 13.67 -11.10
CA ARG A 112 18.56 12.91 -11.70
C ARG A 112 17.18 13.31 -11.16
N ARG A 113 17.09 14.41 -10.39
CA ARG A 113 15.84 14.88 -9.76
C ARG A 113 14.65 14.96 -10.71
N GLU A 114 14.83 15.53 -11.89
CA GLU A 114 13.75 15.65 -12.89
C GLU A 114 13.24 14.26 -13.34
N GLY A 115 14.14 13.29 -13.47
CA GLY A 115 13.79 11.90 -13.75
C GLY A 115 12.89 11.29 -12.67
N TYR A 116 13.27 11.49 -11.40
CA TYR A 116 12.55 10.95 -10.24
C TYR A 116 11.24 11.66 -9.91
N ALA A 117 11.04 12.91 -10.36
CA ALA A 117 9.79 13.64 -10.14
C ALA A 117 8.55 12.88 -10.65
N LYS A 118 8.72 11.96 -11.61
CA LYS A 118 7.64 11.10 -12.10
C LYS A 118 7.07 10.17 -11.04
N LEU A 119 7.87 9.79 -10.04
CA LEU A 119 7.42 9.01 -8.88
C LEU A 119 6.43 9.81 -8.03
N LEU A 120 6.66 11.11 -7.85
CA LEU A 120 5.71 12.00 -7.19
C LEU A 120 4.44 12.18 -8.02
N GLY A 121 4.56 12.23 -9.35
CA GLY A 121 3.39 12.21 -10.25
C GLY A 121 2.52 10.98 -10.04
N ALA A 122 3.14 9.80 -9.96
CA ALA A 122 2.42 8.54 -9.73
C ALA A 122 1.84 8.45 -8.30
N ALA A 123 2.55 8.95 -7.28
CA ALA A 123 2.01 9.09 -5.92
C ALA A 123 0.78 10.01 -5.90
N GLY A 124 0.85 11.15 -6.60
CA GLY A 124 -0.27 12.08 -6.76
C GLY A 124 -1.47 11.45 -7.47
N LEU A 125 -1.23 10.59 -8.46
CA LEU A 125 -2.29 9.81 -9.11
C LEU A 125 -2.99 8.88 -8.11
N LEU A 126 -2.24 8.07 -7.35
CA LEU A 126 -2.82 7.18 -6.33
C LEU A 126 -3.64 7.96 -5.29
N ARG A 127 -3.09 9.08 -4.81
CA ARG A 127 -3.75 9.99 -3.87
C ARG A 127 -5.05 10.55 -4.42
N SER A 128 -5.03 11.06 -5.65
CA SER A 128 -6.22 11.63 -6.29
C SER A 128 -7.34 10.60 -6.44
N GLN A 129 -6.99 9.35 -6.81
CA GLN A 129 -7.97 8.26 -6.88
C GLN A 129 -8.54 7.92 -5.51
N ARG A 130 -7.72 7.93 -4.44
CA ARG A 130 -8.18 7.71 -3.07
C ARG A 130 -9.13 8.81 -2.61
N HIS A 131 -8.74 10.08 -2.80
CA HIS A 131 -9.55 11.26 -2.45
C HIS A 131 -10.87 11.32 -3.22
N ALA A 132 -10.89 10.87 -4.48
CA ALA A 132 -12.12 10.78 -5.27
C ALA A 132 -13.13 9.75 -4.72
N ARG A 133 -12.72 8.86 -3.81
CA ARG A 133 -13.60 7.88 -3.16
C ARG A 133 -13.90 8.20 -1.72
N LEU A 134 -12.94 8.77 -1.00
CA LEU A 134 -13.06 9.13 0.40
C LEU A 134 -12.25 10.41 0.65
N GLY A 135 -12.92 11.47 1.09
CA GLY A 135 -12.25 12.72 1.45
C GLY A 135 -11.24 12.52 2.59
N GLU A 136 -10.20 13.35 2.62
CA GLU A 136 -9.11 13.22 3.60
C GLU A 136 -9.61 13.34 5.04
N ASP A 137 -10.55 14.25 5.32
CA ASP A 137 -11.11 14.40 6.67
C ASP A 137 -11.81 13.12 7.15
N ASP A 138 -12.60 12.47 6.28
CA ASP A 138 -13.26 11.21 6.60
C ASP A 138 -12.25 10.07 6.76
N PHE A 139 -11.21 10.03 5.91
CA PHE A 139 -10.12 9.06 6.01
C PHE A 139 -9.44 9.15 7.37
N LEU A 140 -9.03 10.36 7.77
CA LEU A 140 -8.37 10.63 9.04
C LEU A 140 -9.29 10.38 10.24
N ALA A 141 -10.56 10.76 10.14
CA ALA A 141 -11.54 10.53 11.22
C ALA A 141 -11.75 9.04 11.48
N LEU A 142 -11.89 8.23 10.41
CA LEU A 142 -12.03 6.78 10.53
C LEU A 142 -10.76 6.12 11.05
N ALA A 143 -9.59 6.54 10.56
CA ALA A 143 -8.31 6.02 11.01
C ALA A 143 -8.06 6.29 12.50
N ARG A 144 -8.33 7.53 12.96
CA ARG A 144 -8.22 7.91 14.37
C ARG A 144 -9.25 7.19 15.24
N GLY A 145 -10.48 7.04 14.75
CA GLY A 145 -11.52 6.29 15.46
C GLY A 145 -11.09 4.86 15.78
N PHE A 146 -10.38 4.18 14.86
CA PHE A 146 -9.77 2.88 15.15
C PHE A 146 -8.70 2.98 16.25
N GLU A 147 -7.79 3.94 16.15
CA GLU A 147 -6.68 4.12 17.09
C GLU A 147 -7.15 4.40 18.52
N ASP A 148 -8.19 5.24 18.65
CA ASP A 148 -8.83 5.55 19.93
C ASP A 148 -9.48 4.31 20.56
N GLU A 149 -10.10 3.47 19.73
CA GLU A 149 -10.85 2.30 20.17
C GLU A 149 -9.95 1.14 20.64
N VAL A 150 -8.83 0.92 19.96
CA VAL A 150 -7.85 -0.12 20.37
C VAL A 150 -6.96 0.31 21.53
N GLY A 151 -6.96 1.62 21.84
CA GLY A 151 -6.22 2.20 22.94
C GLY A 151 -4.72 2.39 22.67
N PRO A 152 -4.02 3.12 23.57
CA PRO A 152 -2.66 3.63 23.35
C PRO A 152 -1.57 2.56 23.26
N GLU A 153 -1.80 1.36 23.82
CA GLU A 153 -0.86 0.26 23.70
C GLU A 153 -0.83 -0.28 22.27
N TRP A 154 -2.00 -0.61 21.72
CA TRP A 154 -2.13 -1.19 20.38
C TRP A 154 -1.89 -0.17 19.27
N SER A 155 -2.39 1.07 19.43
CA SER A 155 -2.15 2.14 18.45
C SER A 155 -0.67 2.50 18.35
N ARG A 156 0.11 2.34 19.43
CA ARG A 156 1.58 2.47 19.37
C ARG A 156 2.25 1.26 18.72
N ARG A 157 1.82 0.05 19.09
CA ARG A 157 2.40 -1.22 18.60
C ARG A 157 2.23 -1.40 17.10
N LEU A 158 1.06 -1.05 16.57
CA LEU A 158 0.71 -1.12 15.15
C LEU A 158 0.20 0.23 14.66
N ARG A 159 1.07 1.25 14.77
CA ARG A 159 0.78 2.61 14.31
C ARG A 159 0.33 2.63 12.85
N GLY A 160 -0.69 3.45 12.56
CA GLY A 160 -1.22 3.63 11.21
C GLY A 160 -2.15 2.51 10.74
N MET A 161 -2.45 1.51 11.57
CA MET A 161 -3.33 0.40 11.18
C MET A 161 -4.75 0.87 10.82
N GLY A 162 -5.27 1.90 11.50
CA GLY A 162 -6.56 2.52 11.13
C GLY A 162 -6.57 3.01 9.68
N GLY A 163 -5.52 3.73 9.26
CA GLY A 163 -5.34 4.19 7.88
C GLY A 163 -5.21 3.04 6.89
N ILE A 164 -4.49 1.97 7.25
CA ILE A 164 -4.36 0.75 6.42
C ILE A 164 -5.72 0.09 6.19
N LEU A 165 -6.55 -0.04 7.23
CA LEU A 165 -7.90 -0.62 7.11
C LEU A 165 -8.80 0.23 6.20
N VAL A 166 -8.79 1.55 6.39
CA VAL A 166 -9.59 2.47 5.58
C VAL A 166 -9.12 2.47 4.13
N ALA A 167 -7.81 2.49 3.90
CA ALA A 167 -7.23 2.43 2.54
C ALA A 167 -7.60 1.14 1.81
N ALA A 168 -7.64 -0.01 2.51
CA ALA A 168 -8.06 -1.27 1.90
C ALA A 168 -9.51 -1.23 1.39
N VAL A 169 -10.40 -0.52 2.10
CA VAL A 169 -11.79 -0.31 1.66
C VAL A 169 -11.87 0.61 0.45
N VAL A 170 -11.00 1.63 0.38
CA VAL A 170 -10.90 2.48 -0.81
C VAL A 170 -10.41 1.68 -2.01
N ASP A 171 -9.43 0.79 -1.82
CA ASP A 171 -8.96 -0.13 -2.87
C ASP A 171 -10.05 -1.10 -3.34
N GLU A 172 -10.85 -1.64 -2.41
CA GLU A 172 -12.05 -2.44 -2.74
C GLU A 172 -13.05 -1.62 -3.58
N LYS A 173 -13.32 -0.36 -3.20
CA LYS A 173 -14.18 0.54 -4.00
C LYS A 173 -13.63 0.81 -5.40
N LEU A 174 -12.32 0.72 -5.59
CA LEU A 174 -11.64 0.88 -6.86
C LEU A 174 -11.56 -0.41 -7.68
N GLY A 175 -12.23 -1.49 -7.24
CA GLY A 175 -12.35 -2.76 -7.96
C GLY A 175 -11.31 -3.81 -7.57
N ILE A 176 -10.55 -3.57 -6.50
CA ILE A 176 -9.59 -4.56 -5.98
C ILE A 176 -10.29 -5.43 -4.93
N ASP A 177 -11.15 -6.34 -5.39
CA ASP A 177 -12.06 -7.13 -4.54
C ASP A 177 -11.36 -7.90 -3.40
N ARG A 178 -10.09 -8.25 -3.59
CA ARG A 178 -9.28 -8.97 -2.61
C ARG A 178 -8.64 -8.12 -1.52
N ALA A 179 -8.68 -6.79 -1.63
CA ALA A 179 -7.98 -5.89 -0.72
C ALA A 179 -8.45 -6.07 0.73
N VAL A 180 -9.75 -6.00 0.99
CA VAL A 180 -10.31 -6.14 2.35
C VAL A 180 -10.26 -7.59 2.86
N PRO A 181 -10.70 -8.63 2.11
CA PRO A 181 -10.69 -10.00 2.63
C PRO A 181 -9.33 -10.46 3.15
N VAL A 182 -8.26 -10.23 2.38
CA VAL A 182 -6.90 -10.67 2.71
C VAL A 182 -6.32 -9.87 3.88
N LEU A 183 -6.66 -8.59 4.01
CA LEU A 183 -6.27 -7.79 5.17
C LEU A 183 -7.02 -8.22 6.43
N ARG A 184 -8.34 -8.40 6.32
CA ARG A 184 -9.19 -8.80 7.43
C ARG A 184 -8.81 -10.16 7.97
N GLU A 185 -8.51 -11.14 7.11
CA GLU A 185 -8.07 -12.48 7.53
C GLU A 185 -6.89 -12.42 8.50
N TRP A 186 -5.90 -11.56 8.21
CA TRP A 186 -4.76 -11.35 9.10
C TRP A 186 -5.13 -10.49 10.32
N ALA A 187 -5.78 -9.33 10.11
CA ALA A 187 -6.04 -8.34 11.16
C ALA A 187 -7.10 -8.78 12.19
N ALA A 188 -7.90 -9.79 11.85
CA ALA A 188 -8.96 -10.34 12.70
C ALA A 188 -8.64 -11.75 13.23
N ASP A 189 -7.38 -12.21 13.13
CA ASP A 189 -6.96 -13.52 13.61
C ASP A 189 -6.91 -13.55 15.16
N PRO A 190 -7.74 -14.38 15.83
CA PRO A 190 -7.80 -14.46 17.29
C PRO A 190 -6.55 -15.05 17.94
N SER A 191 -5.67 -15.70 17.17
CA SER A 191 -4.36 -16.14 17.67
C SER A 191 -3.35 -14.99 17.77
N ARG A 192 -3.63 -13.84 17.14
CA ARG A 192 -2.73 -12.68 17.06
C ARG A 192 -3.23 -11.48 17.84
N PHE A 193 -4.54 -11.29 17.87
CA PHE A 193 -5.16 -10.06 18.35
C PHE A 193 -6.24 -10.32 19.40
N PRO A 194 -6.38 -9.42 20.40
CA PRO A 194 -7.43 -9.54 21.40
C PRO A 194 -8.82 -9.25 20.80
N PRO A 195 -9.90 -9.72 21.44
CA PRO A 195 -11.27 -9.51 20.95
C PRO A 195 -11.64 -8.04 20.69
N THR A 196 -11.14 -7.11 21.50
CA THR A 196 -11.38 -5.66 21.34
C THR A 196 -10.81 -5.13 20.03
N TRP A 197 -9.59 -5.53 19.67
CA TRP A 197 -8.97 -5.20 18.39
C TRP A 197 -9.76 -5.76 17.21
N ILE A 198 -10.14 -7.03 17.28
CA ILE A 198 -10.89 -7.71 16.20
C ILE A 198 -12.24 -7.00 15.97
N ALA A 199 -12.91 -6.60 17.05
CA ALA A 199 -14.14 -5.84 16.96
C ALA A 199 -13.92 -4.45 16.32
N ALA A 200 -12.83 -3.76 16.67
CA ALA A 200 -12.43 -2.49 16.08
C ALA A 200 -12.15 -2.58 14.58
N VAL A 201 -11.46 -3.65 14.15
CA VAL A 201 -11.26 -3.95 12.72
C VAL A 201 -12.61 -4.08 12.01
N GLY A 202 -13.54 -4.86 12.57
CA GLY A 202 -14.88 -5.05 12.00
C GLY A 202 -15.65 -3.74 11.86
N ARG A 203 -15.70 -2.93 12.93
CA ARG A 203 -16.37 -1.63 12.95
C ARG A 203 -15.76 -0.64 11.96
N THR A 204 -14.44 -0.55 11.91
CA THR A 204 -13.72 0.38 11.01
C THR A 204 -13.97 0.05 9.55
N LEU A 205 -13.88 -1.24 9.19
CA LEU A 205 -14.17 -1.69 7.82
C LEU A 205 -15.63 -1.41 7.43
N HIS A 206 -16.58 -1.66 8.34
CA HIS A 206 -17.99 -1.36 8.10
C HIS A 206 -18.25 0.14 7.93
N ALA A 207 -17.71 0.97 8.83
CA ALA A 207 -17.86 2.43 8.77
C ALA A 207 -17.23 3.02 7.49
N ALA A 208 -16.03 2.57 7.12
CA ALA A 208 -15.38 2.99 5.88
C ALA A 208 -16.21 2.61 4.65
N ARG A 209 -16.74 1.38 4.59
CA ARG A 209 -17.61 0.92 3.48
C ARG A 209 -18.87 1.75 3.35
N ALA A 210 -19.49 2.11 4.47
CA ALA A 210 -20.65 2.99 4.48
C ALA A 210 -20.31 4.38 3.90
N ARG A 211 -19.12 4.93 4.17
CA ARG A 211 -18.68 6.23 3.61
C ARG A 211 -18.41 6.18 2.11
N VAL A 212 -17.84 5.09 1.60
CA VAL A 212 -17.51 4.94 0.17
C VAL A 212 -18.64 4.32 -0.67
N GLY A 213 -19.77 3.97 -0.03
CA GLY A 213 -20.91 3.31 -0.66
C GLY A 213 -20.55 1.94 -1.25
N VAL A 214 -19.89 1.08 -0.47
CA VAL A 214 -19.67 -0.34 -0.78
C VAL A 214 -20.60 -1.18 0.09
N THR A 215 -21.42 -2.02 -0.54
CA THR A 215 -22.22 -3.02 0.19
C THR A 215 -21.36 -4.27 0.41
N PRO A 216 -21.33 -4.87 1.61
CA PRO A 216 -20.59 -6.10 1.86
C PRO A 216 -21.03 -7.23 0.90
N PRO A 217 -20.10 -8.08 0.42
CA PRO A 217 -20.48 -9.32 -0.24
C PRO A 217 -21.30 -10.17 0.75
N GLY A 218 -22.58 -10.41 0.44
CA GLY A 218 -23.52 -11.15 1.30
C GLY A 218 -24.70 -10.33 1.83
N GLU A 219 -24.69 -9.00 1.70
CA GLU A 219 -25.84 -8.11 1.98
C GLU A 219 -26.51 -7.59 0.69
N ALA A 220 -26.33 -8.32 -0.42
CA ALA A 220 -27.24 -8.15 -1.55
C ALA A 220 -28.63 -8.61 -1.09
N GLY A 221 -29.48 -7.65 -0.73
CA GLY A 221 -30.89 -7.88 -0.42
C GLY A 221 -31.56 -8.70 -1.55
N PRO A 222 -32.69 -9.37 -1.25
CA PRO A 222 -33.26 -10.37 -2.14
C PRO A 222 -33.41 -9.81 -3.55
N THR A 223 -32.79 -10.51 -4.51
CA THR A 223 -33.04 -10.36 -5.93
C THR A 223 -34.54 -10.27 -6.13
N ARG A 224 -35.01 -9.09 -6.58
CA ARG A 224 -36.42 -8.92 -6.97
C ARG A 224 -36.76 -10.03 -7.97
N PRO A 225 -37.90 -10.72 -7.82
CA PRO A 225 -38.31 -11.74 -8.78
C PRO A 225 -38.56 -11.05 -10.12
N GLY A 226 -38.09 -11.70 -11.19
CA GLY A 226 -38.28 -11.25 -12.55
C GLY A 226 -39.75 -11.08 -12.91
N PHE A 227 -40.02 -10.15 -13.81
CA PHE A 227 -41.27 -10.14 -14.56
C PHE A 227 -41.06 -10.85 -15.90
N PRO A 228 -41.98 -11.74 -16.32
CA PRO A 228 -41.82 -12.50 -17.54
C PRO A 228 -42.29 -11.74 -18.78
N ARG A 229 -41.53 -11.98 -19.85
CA ARG A 229 -41.75 -11.78 -21.30
C ARG A 229 -41.84 -10.35 -21.81
#